data_AF-A0A5N6V2V7-F1
#
_entry.id   AF-A0A5N6V2V7-F1
#
_cell.length_a   1.000
_cell.length_b   1.000
_cell.length_c   1.000
_cell.angle_alpha   90.00
_cell.angle_beta   90.00
_cell.angle_gamma   90.00
#
_symmetry.space_group_name_H-M   'P 1'
#
loop_
_entity.id
_entity.type
_entity.pdbx_description
1 polymer ?
#
loop_
_entity_poly.entity_id
_entity_poly.type
_entity_poly.pdbx_seq_one_letter_code
_entity_poly.pdbx_strand_id
1 'polypeptide(L)'
;MHVVASTIAFLGIISSVAGVQHGNRDTNQQIIKPPVPEPIVVTELPLPPVADSKEGSCTPQVSPHRTGCLLKSSQIQSGNFLPDNNHVLVSLNFSGAPAAPDPASIYNGTHLTLIKADGTKFPSGDPWKCITCGVPEENKVGSTELSPYPQAFLDGKRALIGTNIVDCGSALLASSECTPDKVHIYPIRWNVKADGSGAGGNIRELRLHPDNVHLGFNSFTYSNGQLGQFGYFSRLEFNPSPKTGEPRSARYDLVNVTRLFNPDNPQPISTKGDQLLFNRSAIAVGELRGFTGRGKEVTYIGNPVESCNIDVFAADLTTGKVRRITDHPEYVDPMDVSPDDKWQVILDTRGTGRQMFMAGMRGIPPVIDLIATTVASSTRNNGPRRFFRPWLLDHDGDRGDYYGQQINGNGDGSPGSINDPNWNAGADPKWSHDGTRIAYFENLVVSPSCGGQNPLPCPNSTEPGGRVTRLMLAHLTSREPLNLEPVAPISDEVPWGVPYVPESALPDRPFPAEGNYTLKGEVSGSASVSIIHDKAIPTAIKTIAVTYRNYSDDGLHVIEGSERFTNTVASMTINKVDWFSDLKSTGQGTGSKKTSPGGFHLEIDAMTNIFNANGTLTTTIDGKVWKQPANGT
;
A
#
# COMPACT_ATOMS: atom_id res chain seq x y z
N MET A 1 44.94 39.82 -42.08
CA MET A 1 45.90 38.72 -41.82
C MET A 1 45.09 37.43 -41.79
N HIS A 2 44.77 36.84 -42.93
CA HIS A 2 45.55 35.83 -43.67
C HIS A 2 45.75 34.52 -42.87
N VAL A 3 44.87 33.54 -43.08
CA VAL A 3 45.02 32.27 -43.88
C VAL A 3 45.42 31.14 -42.90
N VAL A 4 44.80 29.97 -42.81
CA VAL A 4 44.64 28.91 -43.84
C VAL A 4 43.45 28.00 -43.52
N ALA A 5 42.72 27.65 -44.57
CA ALA A 5 41.76 26.55 -44.65
C ALA A 5 42.46 25.26 -45.14
N SER A 6 42.00 24.09 -44.68
CA SER A 6 42.09 22.86 -45.49
C SER A 6 40.93 21.92 -45.17
N THR A 7 40.14 21.70 -46.21
CA THR A 7 39.07 20.71 -46.40
C THR A 7 39.68 19.40 -46.94
N ILE A 8 38.97 18.28 -46.71
CA ILE A 8 38.82 17.03 -47.53
C ILE A 8 38.72 15.82 -46.55
N ALA A 9 37.91 14.78 -46.71
CA ALA A 9 36.59 14.49 -47.27
C ALA A 9 36.27 12.99 -46.97
N PHE A 10 34.97 12.65 -46.90
CA PHE A 10 34.34 11.33 -47.12
C PHE A 10 34.59 10.10 -46.21
N LEU A 11 33.51 9.71 -45.50
CA LEU A 11 32.81 8.39 -45.44
C LEU A 11 31.98 8.43 -44.14
N GLY A 12 30.65 8.51 -44.13
CA GLY A 12 29.72 7.67 -44.86
C GLY A 12 29.35 6.43 -44.05
N ILE A 13 28.81 6.55 -42.83
CA ILE A 13 28.06 5.47 -42.16
C ILE A 13 26.83 6.04 -41.47
N ILE A 14 25.71 5.49 -41.90
CA ILE A 14 24.34 5.59 -41.41
C ILE A 14 24.31 5.39 -39.87
N SER A 15 23.96 6.43 -39.11
CA SER A 15 23.45 6.23 -37.75
C SER A 15 21.98 5.87 -37.89
N SER A 16 21.75 4.57 -38.02
CA SER A 16 20.44 3.94 -37.83
C SER A 16 19.82 4.50 -36.56
N VAL A 17 18.67 5.14 -36.72
CA VAL A 17 17.66 5.26 -35.67
C VAL A 17 17.34 3.83 -35.27
N ALA A 18 18.03 3.32 -34.25
CA ALA A 18 17.64 2.10 -33.59
C ALA A 18 16.31 2.44 -32.92
N GLY A 19 15.22 2.04 -33.58
CA GLY A 19 13.97 1.80 -32.88
C GLY A 19 14.33 0.95 -31.67
N VAL A 20 14.13 1.50 -30.49
CA VAL A 20 14.15 0.74 -29.25
C VAL A 20 13.12 -0.36 -29.48
N GLN A 21 13.59 -1.58 -29.73
CA GLN A 21 12.74 -2.76 -29.68
C GLN A 21 12.07 -2.69 -28.31
N HIS A 22 10.76 -2.44 -28.32
CA HIS A 22 9.91 -2.72 -27.17
C HIS A 22 10.30 -4.10 -26.70
N GLY A 23 10.67 -4.20 -25.42
CA GLY A 23 11.06 -5.46 -24.81
C GLY A 23 9.97 -6.47 -25.09
N ASN A 24 10.22 -7.33 -26.08
CA ASN A 24 9.61 -8.62 -26.16
C ASN A 24 9.70 -9.18 -24.75
N ARG A 25 8.58 -9.72 -24.23
CA ARG A 25 8.73 -10.90 -23.37
C ARG A 25 9.61 -11.82 -24.19
N ASP A 26 10.87 -11.92 -23.79
CA ASP A 26 11.74 -12.98 -24.24
C ASP A 26 10.95 -14.24 -23.90
N THR A 27 10.34 -14.88 -24.90
CA THR A 27 9.66 -16.17 -24.73
C THR A 27 10.66 -17.27 -24.37
N ASN A 28 11.94 -16.90 -24.25
CA ASN A 28 13.06 -17.63 -23.68
C ASN A 28 13.52 -17.12 -22.30
N GLN A 29 12.79 -16.25 -21.60
CA GLN A 29 13.02 -16.06 -20.17
C GLN A 29 12.72 -17.39 -19.49
N GLN A 30 13.78 -18.14 -19.19
CA GLN A 30 13.74 -19.34 -18.39
C GLN A 30 12.99 -18.99 -17.12
N ILE A 31 11.72 -19.41 -17.00
CA ILE A 31 10.88 -19.12 -15.85
C ILE A 31 11.65 -19.63 -14.64
N ILE A 32 12.12 -18.70 -13.82
CA ILE A 32 12.92 -19.02 -12.65
C ILE A 32 12.05 -19.91 -11.78
N LYS A 33 12.57 -21.10 -11.46
CA LYS A 33 11.80 -22.09 -10.71
C LYS A 33 11.30 -21.46 -9.39
N PRO A 34 10.03 -21.67 -9.02
CA PRO A 34 9.52 -21.23 -7.74
C PRO A 34 10.34 -21.81 -6.57
N PRO A 35 10.49 -21.07 -5.47
CA PRO A 35 11.10 -21.60 -4.26
C PRO A 35 10.21 -22.68 -3.63
N VAL A 36 10.82 -23.53 -2.80
CA VAL A 36 10.05 -24.44 -1.94
C VAL A 36 9.34 -23.62 -0.86
N PRO A 37 8.09 -23.98 -0.47
CA PRO A 37 7.43 -23.33 0.66
C PRO A 37 8.28 -23.33 1.93
N GLU A 38 8.31 -22.21 2.63
CA GLU A 38 9.00 -22.04 3.90
C GLU A 38 8.22 -22.73 5.04
N PRO A 39 8.89 -23.40 5.99
CA PRO A 39 8.24 -23.81 7.23
C PRO A 39 7.94 -22.58 8.10
N ILE A 40 6.66 -22.32 8.35
CA ILE A 40 6.18 -21.14 9.08
C ILE A 40 5.40 -21.57 10.32
N VAL A 41 5.75 -21.00 11.47
CA VAL A 41 4.96 -21.08 12.70
C VAL A 41 4.40 -19.69 13.01
N VAL A 42 3.08 -19.58 13.12
CA VAL A 42 2.41 -18.34 13.50
C VAL A 42 2.01 -18.40 14.96
N THR A 43 2.33 -17.34 15.69
CA THR A 43 1.95 -17.15 17.10
C THR A 43 1.29 -15.79 17.30
N GLU A 44 0.50 -15.66 18.34
CA GLU A 44 -0.07 -14.38 18.74
C GLU A 44 0.85 -13.70 19.76
N LEU A 45 1.08 -12.40 19.60
CA LEU A 45 1.83 -11.58 20.54
C LEU A 45 0.90 -10.95 21.59
N PRO A 46 1.36 -10.83 22.85
CA PRO A 46 0.53 -10.34 23.93
C PRO A 46 0.24 -8.85 23.78
N LEU A 47 -1.04 -8.47 23.95
CA LEU A 47 -1.49 -7.08 24.03
C LEU A 47 -1.99 -6.75 25.44
N PRO A 48 -2.04 -5.46 25.82
CA PRO A 48 -2.62 -5.05 27.10
C PRO A 48 -4.05 -5.57 27.31
N PRO A 49 -4.48 -5.76 28.57
CA PRO A 49 -5.80 -6.28 28.90
C PRO A 49 -6.90 -5.31 28.44
N VAL A 50 -8.13 -5.82 28.32
CA VAL A 50 -9.28 -5.01 27.92
C VAL A 50 -9.99 -4.43 29.15
N ALA A 51 -10.34 -3.16 29.08
CA ALA A 51 -11.22 -2.49 30.04
C ALA A 51 -12.34 -1.73 29.31
N ASP A 52 -13.31 -1.24 30.09
CA ASP A 52 -14.40 -0.40 29.61
C ASP A 52 -13.91 1.02 29.26
N SER A 53 -14.69 1.82 28.53
CA SER A 53 -14.29 3.21 28.21
C SER A 53 -14.43 4.22 29.35
N LYS A 54 -15.01 3.80 30.47
CA LYS A 54 -15.22 4.66 31.63
C LYS A 54 -13.89 4.94 32.34
N GLU A 55 -13.69 6.18 32.74
CA GLU A 55 -12.54 6.58 33.57
C GLU A 55 -12.41 5.67 34.80
N GLY A 56 -11.18 5.20 35.06
CA GLY A 56 -10.87 4.30 36.16
C GLY A 56 -11.33 2.84 35.99
N SER A 57 -11.87 2.45 34.82
CA SER A 57 -12.24 1.05 34.54
C SER A 57 -11.02 0.12 34.43
N CYS A 58 -9.85 0.65 34.07
CA CYS A 58 -8.58 -0.07 34.06
C CYS A 58 -8.03 -0.14 35.50
N THR A 59 -8.67 -0.97 36.31
CA THR A 59 -8.32 -1.11 37.73
C THR A 59 -7.07 -1.97 37.92
N PRO A 60 -6.43 -1.94 39.12
CA PRO A 60 -5.36 -2.89 39.45
C PRO A 60 -5.77 -4.36 39.42
N GLN A 61 -7.07 -4.69 39.39
CA GLN A 61 -7.52 -6.07 39.20
C GLN A 61 -7.47 -6.47 37.72
N VAL A 62 -7.67 -5.52 36.81
CA VAL A 62 -7.60 -5.75 35.35
C VAL A 62 -6.17 -5.62 34.83
N SER A 63 -5.45 -4.59 35.27
CA SER A 63 -4.04 -4.34 34.95
C SER A 63 -3.24 -4.23 36.26
N PRO A 64 -2.76 -5.36 36.83
CA PRO A 64 -2.07 -5.39 38.12
C PRO A 64 -0.82 -4.54 38.19
N HIS A 65 -0.11 -4.42 37.07
CA HIS A 65 1.09 -3.60 36.93
C HIS A 65 0.77 -2.15 36.55
N ARG A 66 -0.52 -1.82 36.33
CA ARG A 66 -1.03 -0.48 36.03
C ARG A 66 -0.41 0.14 34.78
N THR A 67 -0.22 -0.68 33.75
CA THR A 67 0.43 -0.34 32.47
C THR A 67 -0.56 -0.09 31.33
N GLY A 68 -1.77 0.39 31.68
CA GLY A 68 -2.85 0.67 30.75
C GLY A 68 -3.70 -0.55 30.37
N CYS A 69 -4.84 -0.26 29.74
CA CYS A 69 -5.77 -1.23 29.17
C CYS A 69 -6.25 -0.76 27.78
N LEU A 70 -6.68 -1.68 26.93
CA LEU A 70 -7.31 -1.38 25.64
C LEU A 70 -8.84 -1.31 25.77
N LEU A 71 -9.49 -0.57 24.87
CA LEU A 71 -10.90 -0.80 24.60
C LEU A 71 -11.11 -2.11 23.85
N LYS A 72 -12.25 -2.76 24.08
CA LYS A 72 -12.66 -3.94 23.31
C LYS A 72 -12.61 -3.69 21.80
N SER A 73 -13.05 -2.51 21.38
CA SER A 73 -13.10 -2.05 19.99
C SER A 73 -11.83 -1.34 19.52
N SER A 74 -10.77 -1.28 20.34
CA SER A 74 -9.54 -0.61 19.93
C SER A 74 -8.97 -1.32 18.71
N GLN A 75 -8.61 -0.52 17.71
CA GLN A 75 -7.77 -1.00 16.62
C GLN A 75 -6.31 -0.76 16.99
N ILE A 76 -5.43 -1.55 16.40
CA ILE A 76 -3.98 -1.39 16.53
C ILE A 76 -3.39 -1.16 15.15
N GLN A 77 -2.17 -0.64 15.10
CA GLN A 77 -1.35 -0.65 13.88
C GLN A 77 -0.01 -1.28 14.23
N SER A 78 0.27 -2.45 13.65
CA SER A 78 1.58 -3.09 13.78
C SER A 78 2.62 -2.29 12.98
N GLY A 79 3.81 -2.20 13.55
CA GLY A 79 5.01 -1.68 12.91
C GLY A 79 6.06 -2.77 12.71
N ASN A 80 7.28 -2.35 12.40
CA ASN A 80 8.42 -3.25 12.30
C ASN A 80 9.07 -3.48 13.69
N PHE A 81 10.24 -4.11 13.66
CA PHE A 81 10.98 -4.48 14.85
C PHE A 81 11.98 -3.39 15.24
N LEU A 82 12.34 -3.31 16.51
CA LEU A 82 13.60 -2.64 16.89
C LEU A 82 14.80 -3.47 16.39
N PRO A 83 16.02 -2.88 16.32
CA PRO A 83 17.21 -3.55 15.78
C PRO A 83 17.60 -4.86 16.46
N ASP A 84 17.10 -5.12 17.67
CA ASP A 84 17.33 -6.37 18.41
C ASP A 84 16.40 -7.52 17.99
N ASN A 85 15.45 -7.27 17.07
CA ASN A 85 14.46 -8.22 16.56
C ASN A 85 13.53 -8.85 17.62
N ASN A 86 13.55 -8.33 18.85
CA ASN A 86 12.79 -8.87 19.99
C ASN A 86 11.66 -7.94 20.44
N HIS A 87 11.57 -6.75 19.87
CA HIS A 87 10.51 -5.80 20.15
C HIS A 87 9.82 -5.35 18.87
N VAL A 88 8.50 -5.50 18.81
CA VAL A 88 7.66 -4.97 17.72
C VAL A 88 7.10 -3.62 18.14
N LEU A 89 7.20 -2.62 17.28
CA LEU A 89 6.53 -1.32 17.48
C LEU A 89 5.05 -1.46 17.17
N VAL A 90 4.19 -0.90 18.02
CA VAL A 90 2.73 -0.92 17.82
C VAL A 90 2.13 0.41 18.23
N SER A 91 1.26 0.96 17.38
CA SER A 91 0.36 2.04 17.77
C SER A 91 -0.88 1.44 18.43
N LEU A 92 -1.15 1.84 19.67
CA LEU A 92 -2.26 1.35 20.48
C LEU A 92 -3.06 2.52 21.05
N ASN A 93 -4.38 2.41 21.08
CA ASN A 93 -5.25 3.34 21.80
C ASN A 93 -5.65 2.74 23.16
N PHE A 94 -5.02 3.24 24.21
CA PHE A 94 -5.30 2.86 25.58
C PHE A 94 -6.49 3.65 26.12
N SER A 95 -7.24 3.04 27.04
CA SER A 95 -8.46 3.62 27.61
C SER A 95 -8.72 3.16 29.04
N GLY A 96 -9.60 3.90 29.71
CA GLY A 96 -10.10 3.53 31.03
C GLY A 96 -9.12 3.82 32.15
N ALA A 97 -8.06 4.58 31.87
CA ALA A 97 -7.14 5.07 32.89
C ALA A 97 -7.90 5.86 33.97
N PRO A 98 -7.45 5.82 35.23
CA PRO A 98 -8.00 6.68 36.28
C PRO A 98 -7.72 8.16 36.01
N ALA A 99 -8.53 9.06 36.59
CA ALA A 99 -8.26 10.50 36.55
C ALA A 99 -6.94 10.87 37.23
N ALA A 100 -6.33 11.96 36.75
CA ALA A 100 -5.26 12.64 37.46
C ALA A 100 -5.71 13.04 38.89
N PRO A 101 -4.83 13.01 39.90
CA PRO A 101 -3.38 12.85 39.82
C PRO A 101 -2.88 11.40 39.93
N ASP A 102 -3.73 10.40 39.68
CA ASP A 102 -3.30 9.01 39.71
C ASP A 102 -2.16 8.76 38.69
N PRO A 103 -1.05 8.10 39.06
CA PRO A 103 0.08 7.90 38.14
C PRO A 103 -0.26 7.15 36.85
N ALA A 104 -1.32 6.31 36.85
CA ALA A 104 -1.76 5.58 35.67
C ALA A 104 -2.63 6.44 34.73
N SER A 105 -2.95 7.69 35.07
CA SER A 105 -3.71 8.60 34.20
C SER A 105 -3.01 8.87 32.87
N ILE A 106 -1.69 8.67 32.81
CA ILE A 106 -0.84 8.93 31.63
C ILE A 106 -1.07 7.98 30.46
N TYR A 107 -1.83 6.90 30.64
CA TYR A 107 -2.03 5.89 29.61
C TYR A 107 -3.19 6.23 28.68
N ASN A 108 -4.09 7.16 28.98
CA ASN A 108 -5.27 7.35 28.14
C ASN A 108 -4.93 7.99 26.78
N GLY A 109 -5.26 7.33 25.67
CA GLY A 109 -5.07 7.84 24.30
C GLY A 109 -4.22 6.95 23.38
N THR A 110 -3.94 7.46 22.18
CA THR A 110 -3.10 6.80 21.17
C THR A 110 -1.62 6.95 21.47
N HIS A 111 -0.92 5.83 21.66
CA HIS A 111 0.49 5.79 22.06
C HIS A 111 1.32 4.81 21.22
N LEU A 112 2.62 5.09 21.11
CA LEU A 112 3.61 4.15 20.61
C LEU A 112 4.02 3.21 21.74
N THR A 113 3.92 1.91 21.50
CA THR A 113 4.19 0.85 22.46
C THR A 113 5.16 -0.17 21.85
N LEU A 114 6.03 -0.75 22.67
CA LEU A 114 6.82 -1.93 22.32
C LEU A 114 6.14 -3.19 22.84
N ILE A 115 6.03 -4.21 22.01
CA ILE A 115 5.56 -5.55 22.38
C ILE A 115 6.72 -6.54 22.26
N LYS A 116 6.90 -7.39 23.26
CA LYS A 116 7.90 -8.46 23.27
C LYS A 116 7.54 -9.56 22.27
N ALA A 117 8.47 -9.86 21.36
CA ALA A 117 8.35 -10.93 20.37
C ALA A 117 9.06 -12.22 20.78
N ASP A 118 9.84 -12.19 21.86
CA ASP A 118 10.67 -13.30 22.36
C ASP A 118 10.06 -14.03 23.58
N GLY A 119 8.83 -13.68 23.96
CA GLY A 119 8.14 -14.23 25.13
C GLY A 119 8.66 -13.73 26.49
N THR A 120 9.60 -12.78 26.50
CA THR A 120 10.10 -12.16 27.74
C THR A 120 9.20 -11.03 28.22
N LYS A 121 9.57 -10.39 29.33
CA LYS A 121 8.83 -9.28 29.96
C LYS A 121 9.76 -8.08 30.14
N PHE A 122 9.16 -6.89 30.16
CA PHE A 122 9.84 -5.68 30.60
C PHE A 122 9.95 -5.65 32.13
N PRO A 123 10.77 -4.75 32.71
CA PRO A 123 10.90 -4.60 34.17
C PRO A 123 9.59 -4.31 34.91
N SER A 124 8.56 -3.81 34.22
CA SER A 124 7.21 -3.63 34.78
C SER A 124 6.52 -4.95 35.14
N GLY A 125 6.95 -6.07 34.55
CA GLY A 125 6.29 -7.37 34.66
C GLY A 125 5.39 -7.73 33.48
N ASP A 126 5.14 -6.77 32.58
CA ASP A 126 4.33 -6.96 31.37
C ASP A 126 5.20 -7.21 30.14
N PRO A 127 4.67 -7.90 29.12
CA PRO A 127 5.33 -8.08 27.83
C PRO A 127 5.18 -6.86 26.90
N TRP A 128 4.67 -5.74 27.41
CA TRP A 128 4.61 -4.46 26.68
C TRP A 128 5.20 -3.30 27.49
N LYS A 129 5.65 -2.27 26.77
CA LYS A 129 6.14 -1.00 27.31
C LYS A 129 5.60 0.16 26.50
N CYS A 130 4.82 1.05 27.11
CA CYS A 130 4.42 2.29 26.46
C CYS A 130 5.59 3.27 26.43
N ILE A 131 5.96 3.76 25.24
CA ILE A 131 7.08 4.69 25.05
C ILE A 131 6.63 6.14 25.20
N THR A 132 5.44 6.46 24.71
CA THR A 132 4.95 7.85 24.67
C THR A 132 3.94 8.19 25.76
N CYS A 133 3.70 7.28 26.71
CA CYS A 133 2.86 7.55 27.87
C CYS A 133 3.60 8.48 28.84
N GLY A 134 2.94 9.54 29.26
CA GLY A 134 3.49 10.50 30.23
C GLY A 134 4.56 11.43 29.67
N VAL A 135 4.74 11.51 28.34
CA VAL A 135 5.67 12.45 27.73
C VAL A 135 5.22 13.89 28.03
N PRO A 136 6.10 14.75 28.58
CA PRO A 136 5.78 16.13 28.89
C PRO A 136 5.32 16.93 27.66
N GLU A 137 4.43 17.92 27.86
CA GLU A 137 3.88 18.74 26.76
C GLU A 137 4.98 19.53 26.01
N GLU A 138 6.00 19.99 26.72
CA GLU A 138 7.17 20.66 26.16
C GLU A 138 8.00 19.77 25.21
N ASN A 139 7.94 18.45 25.38
CA ASN A 139 8.69 17.50 24.57
C ASN A 139 7.94 17.04 23.30
N LYS A 140 6.68 17.47 23.12
CA LYS A 140 5.82 17.07 21.99
C LYS A 140 5.14 18.25 21.29
N VAL A 141 5.76 19.43 21.38
CA VAL A 141 5.21 20.66 20.80
C VAL A 141 5.04 20.52 19.28
N GLY A 142 3.78 20.56 18.84
CA GLY A 142 3.40 20.47 17.44
C GLY A 142 3.29 19.04 16.89
N SER A 143 3.46 18.01 17.73
CA SER A 143 3.19 16.62 17.34
C SER A 143 1.73 16.42 16.97
N THR A 144 1.48 15.46 16.09
CA THR A 144 0.13 15.00 15.72
C THR A 144 -0.19 13.66 16.36
N GLU A 145 -1.34 13.07 16.03
CA GLU A 145 -1.69 11.73 16.49
C GLU A 145 -0.60 10.70 16.12
N LEU A 146 -0.30 9.79 17.04
CA LEU A 146 0.72 8.74 16.87
C LEU A 146 0.14 7.53 16.13
N SER A 147 -0.35 7.75 14.92
CA SER A 147 -0.88 6.74 14.01
C SER A 147 -0.88 7.32 12.61
N PRO A 148 -0.73 6.53 11.53
CA PRO A 148 -0.45 5.08 11.45
C PRO A 148 1.05 4.74 11.20
N TYR A 149 1.35 3.47 10.88
CA TYR A 149 2.65 2.98 10.35
C TYR A 149 3.91 3.17 11.23
N PRO A 150 3.96 2.60 12.45
CA PRO A 150 5.18 2.63 13.26
C PRO A 150 6.37 1.97 12.54
N GLN A 151 7.51 2.66 12.49
CA GLN A 151 8.74 2.19 11.83
C GLN A 151 9.97 2.58 12.65
N ALA A 152 10.78 1.61 13.05
CA ALA A 152 12.01 1.80 13.81
C ALA A 152 13.12 2.31 12.90
N PHE A 153 13.91 3.22 13.44
CA PHE A 153 15.24 3.50 12.92
C PHE A 153 16.21 2.40 13.38
N LEU A 154 17.22 2.09 12.56
CA LEU A 154 18.22 1.07 12.91
C LEU A 154 19.13 1.47 14.10
N ASP A 155 19.04 2.71 14.59
CA ASP A 155 19.75 3.13 15.80
C ASP A 155 19.08 2.66 17.10
N GLY A 156 17.84 2.17 17.03
CA GLY A 156 17.06 1.68 18.18
C GLY A 156 16.62 2.76 19.17
N LYS A 157 16.85 4.03 18.84
CA LYS A 157 16.57 5.21 19.68
C LYS A 157 15.38 6.01 19.16
N ARG A 158 15.11 5.88 17.85
CA ARG A 158 14.04 6.62 17.16
C ARG A 158 13.03 5.69 16.51
N ALA A 159 11.79 6.18 16.39
CA ALA A 159 10.73 5.55 15.63
C ALA A 159 9.90 6.60 14.89
N LEU A 160 9.68 6.38 13.60
CA LEU A 160 8.69 7.09 12.78
C LEU A 160 7.28 6.54 13.13
N ILE A 161 6.31 7.43 13.32
CA ILE A 161 4.90 7.06 13.50
C ILE A 161 3.97 8.23 13.12
N GLY A 162 3.00 7.96 12.25
CA GLY A 162 2.18 9.01 11.63
C GLY A 162 3.07 10.01 10.90
N THR A 163 2.93 11.28 11.22
CA THR A 163 3.82 12.36 10.75
C THR A 163 4.78 12.83 11.84
N ASN A 164 5.24 11.93 12.71
CA ASN A 164 6.11 12.24 13.85
C ASN A 164 7.30 11.29 13.92
N ILE A 165 8.39 11.75 14.55
CA ILE A 165 9.51 10.94 14.98
C ILE A 165 9.58 10.99 16.51
N VAL A 166 9.40 9.84 17.14
CA VAL A 166 9.63 9.63 18.58
C VAL A 166 11.10 9.34 18.78
N ASP A 167 11.75 10.09 19.67
CA ASP A 167 13.20 10.03 19.91
C ASP A 167 13.48 9.97 21.42
N CYS A 168 14.24 8.96 21.87
CA CYS A 168 14.63 8.82 23.27
C CYS A 168 16.05 9.33 23.60
N GLY A 169 16.58 10.18 22.74
CA GLY A 169 17.88 10.82 22.90
C GLY A 169 19.02 9.80 22.85
N SER A 170 19.80 9.72 23.92
CA SER A 170 20.93 8.77 23.99
C SER A 170 20.50 7.33 24.31
N ALA A 171 19.29 7.12 24.82
CA ALA A 171 18.82 5.81 25.29
C ALA A 171 18.11 5.01 24.20
N LEU A 172 18.25 3.68 24.23
CA LEU A 172 17.46 2.80 23.37
C LEU A 172 16.00 2.79 23.82
N LEU A 173 15.05 2.77 22.88
CA LEU A 173 13.62 2.77 23.16
C LEU A 173 13.21 1.63 24.12
N ALA A 174 13.77 0.43 23.93
CA ALA A 174 13.50 -0.74 24.76
C ALA A 174 14.12 -0.69 26.16
N SER A 175 15.13 0.16 26.38
CA SER A 175 15.86 0.21 27.66
C SER A 175 15.02 0.85 28.78
N SER A 176 15.32 0.52 30.04
CA SER A 176 14.74 1.22 31.21
C SER A 176 15.23 2.67 31.33
N GLU A 177 16.36 3.00 30.71
CA GLU A 177 16.88 4.37 30.69
C GLU A 177 16.05 5.31 29.82
N CYS A 178 15.25 4.78 28.90
CA CYS A 178 14.31 5.54 28.11
C CYS A 178 13.03 5.81 28.92
N THR A 179 13.04 6.95 29.62
CA THR A 179 11.96 7.46 30.47
C THR A 179 11.16 8.55 29.74
N PRO A 180 9.91 8.84 30.17
CA PRO A 180 9.08 9.85 29.49
C PRO A 180 9.74 11.23 29.35
N ASP A 181 10.49 11.69 30.36
CA ASP A 181 11.19 12.99 30.31
C ASP A 181 12.30 13.08 29.26
N LYS A 182 12.84 11.92 28.82
CA LYS A 182 13.85 11.87 27.75
C LYS A 182 13.23 11.75 26.37
N VAL A 183 12.00 11.26 26.29
CA VAL A 183 11.29 11.08 25.03
C VAL A 183 10.84 12.43 24.50
N HIS A 184 11.18 12.69 23.24
CA HIS A 184 10.67 13.81 22.46
C HIS A 184 9.88 13.28 21.26
N ILE A 185 8.84 14.01 20.87
CA ILE A 185 8.00 13.70 19.72
C ILE A 185 8.08 14.88 18.76
N TYR A 186 8.88 14.71 17.71
CA TYR A 186 9.14 15.76 16.73
C TYR A 186 8.23 15.59 15.52
N PRO A 187 7.46 16.62 15.12
CA PRO A 187 6.68 16.54 13.89
C PRO A 187 7.57 16.55 12.65
N ILE A 188 7.09 15.97 11.57
CA ILE A 188 7.70 16.01 10.24
C ILE A 188 6.97 17.05 9.40
N ARG A 189 7.72 17.90 8.70
CA ARG A 189 7.17 19.00 7.92
C ARG A 189 7.73 19.06 6.51
N TRP A 190 6.85 19.26 5.54
CA TRP A 190 7.19 19.49 4.15
C TRP A 190 6.90 20.95 3.76
N ASN A 191 7.90 21.67 3.24
CA ASN A 191 7.72 23.04 2.76
C ASN A 191 6.85 23.09 1.50
N VAL A 192 5.78 23.88 1.52
CA VAL A 192 4.93 24.15 0.33
C VAL A 192 4.95 25.61 -0.11
N LYS A 193 5.57 26.50 0.70
CA LYS A 193 5.80 27.91 0.41
C LYS A 193 7.29 28.17 0.20
N ALA A 194 7.63 29.02 -0.76
CA ALA A 194 9.02 29.34 -1.10
C ALA A 194 9.78 30.01 0.06
N ASP A 195 9.09 30.81 0.87
CA ASP A 195 9.63 31.43 2.09
C ASP A 195 9.61 30.50 3.33
N GLY A 196 9.12 29.27 3.16
CA GLY A 196 8.97 28.27 4.21
C GLY A 196 7.89 28.60 5.25
N SER A 197 7.04 29.60 5.03
CA SER A 197 5.96 29.97 5.97
C SER A 197 4.82 28.93 6.02
N GLY A 198 3.95 29.06 7.05
CA GLY A 198 2.75 28.24 7.24
C GLY A 198 3.00 26.81 7.74
N ALA A 199 1.91 26.05 7.87
CA ALA A 199 1.87 24.70 8.45
C ALA A 199 2.62 23.61 7.66
N GLY A 200 3.00 23.89 6.41
CA GLY A 200 3.57 22.90 5.51
C GLY A 200 2.51 22.11 4.74
N GLY A 201 2.96 21.12 3.96
CA GLY A 201 2.11 20.26 3.14
C GLY A 201 1.50 19.10 3.92
N ASN A 202 0.40 18.56 3.41
CA ASN A 202 -0.21 17.35 3.95
C ASN A 202 0.57 16.11 3.47
N ILE A 203 1.08 15.34 4.41
CA ILE A 203 1.90 14.15 4.17
C ILE A 203 1.12 12.91 4.61
N ARG A 204 1.13 11.85 3.81
CA ARG A 204 0.57 10.54 4.17
C ARG A 204 1.44 9.40 3.65
N GLU A 205 1.14 8.18 4.07
CA GLU A 205 1.85 6.97 3.62
C GLU A 205 3.37 7.03 3.77
N LEU A 206 3.85 7.55 4.91
CA LEU A 206 5.28 7.69 5.16
C LEU A 206 5.95 6.31 5.21
N ARG A 207 7.08 6.16 4.53
CA ARG A 207 7.91 4.95 4.51
C ARG A 207 9.36 5.34 4.76
N LEU A 208 9.93 4.84 5.84
CA LEU A 208 11.32 5.07 6.20
C LEU A 208 12.22 4.26 5.27
N HIS A 209 13.22 4.90 4.69
CA HIS A 209 14.23 4.21 3.89
C HIS A 209 15.22 3.48 4.81
N PRO A 210 15.71 2.27 4.44
CA PRO A 210 16.57 1.46 5.32
C PRO A 210 17.94 2.07 5.65
N ASP A 211 18.32 3.19 5.02
CA ASP A 211 19.52 3.96 5.37
C ASP A 211 19.33 4.93 6.54
N ASN A 212 18.13 5.01 7.15
CA ASN A 212 17.76 5.92 8.24
C ASN A 212 17.84 7.42 7.93
N VAL A 213 18.07 7.79 6.66
CA VAL A 213 18.31 9.18 6.24
C VAL A 213 17.18 9.68 5.36
N HIS A 214 16.60 8.80 4.54
CA HIS A 214 15.57 9.17 3.58
C HIS A 214 14.17 8.72 3.98
N LEU A 215 13.18 9.41 3.41
CA LEU A 215 11.77 9.18 3.63
C LEU A 215 11.02 9.23 2.28
N GLY A 216 10.26 8.18 2.01
CA GLY A 216 9.21 8.17 1.00
C GLY A 216 7.88 8.61 1.59
N PHE A 217 7.07 9.37 0.85
CA PHE A 217 5.73 9.76 1.28
C PHE A 217 4.80 10.02 0.10
N ASN A 218 3.50 10.08 0.36
CA ASN A 218 2.49 10.52 -0.59
C ASN A 218 1.85 11.85 -0.17
N SER A 219 1.35 12.59 -1.16
CA SER A 219 0.39 13.67 -0.94
C SER A 219 -0.76 13.49 -1.92
N PHE A 220 -1.99 13.70 -1.44
CA PHE A 220 -3.15 13.75 -2.29
C PHE A 220 -3.08 14.92 -3.28
N THR A 221 -3.72 14.71 -4.43
CA THR A 221 -3.96 15.71 -5.45
C THR A 221 -5.41 15.66 -5.88
N TYR A 222 -5.89 16.77 -6.41
CA TYR A 222 -7.24 16.88 -6.95
C TYR A 222 -7.14 17.47 -8.35
N SER A 223 -7.54 16.69 -9.35
CA SER A 223 -7.48 17.09 -10.75
C SER A 223 -8.68 16.49 -11.47
N ASN A 224 -9.35 17.28 -12.32
CA ASN A 224 -10.46 16.82 -13.17
C ASN A 224 -11.60 16.13 -12.37
N GLY A 225 -11.89 16.64 -11.17
CA GLY A 225 -12.92 16.10 -10.29
C GLY A 225 -12.58 14.77 -9.61
N GLN A 226 -11.36 14.25 -9.80
CA GLN A 226 -10.92 12.97 -9.23
C GLN A 226 -9.86 13.16 -8.15
N LEU A 227 -9.92 12.28 -7.15
CA LEU A 227 -8.88 12.11 -6.15
C LEU A 227 -7.69 11.38 -6.79
N GLY A 228 -6.51 11.96 -6.69
CA GLY A 228 -5.25 11.36 -7.08
C GLY A 228 -4.20 11.52 -5.99
N GLN A 229 -2.99 11.07 -6.28
CA GLN A 229 -1.83 11.29 -5.40
C GLN A 229 -0.53 11.19 -6.18
N PHE A 230 0.53 11.76 -5.62
CA PHE A 230 1.91 11.53 -6.06
C PHE A 230 2.72 10.95 -4.91
N GLY A 231 3.65 10.05 -5.25
CA GLY A 231 4.74 9.65 -4.38
C GLY A 231 5.90 10.63 -4.46
N TYR A 232 6.60 10.81 -3.35
CA TYR A 232 7.74 11.68 -3.17
C TYR A 232 8.85 10.94 -2.43
N PHE A 233 10.09 11.30 -2.73
CA PHE A 233 11.29 10.86 -2.05
C PHE A 233 12.00 12.10 -1.48
N SER A 234 12.54 12.01 -0.27
CA SER A 234 13.12 13.16 0.43
C SER A 234 14.15 12.74 1.45
N ARG A 235 14.98 13.69 1.87
CA ARG A 235 15.89 13.55 3.01
C ARG A 235 15.23 14.10 4.28
N LEU A 236 15.40 13.39 5.39
CA LEU A 236 15.04 13.87 6.72
C LEU A 236 16.15 14.77 7.26
N GLU A 237 15.81 16.01 7.60
CA GLU A 237 16.74 16.95 8.26
C GLU A 237 16.18 17.41 9.60
N PHE A 238 16.90 17.16 10.69
CA PHE A 238 16.48 17.64 12.01
C PHE A 238 16.78 19.13 12.15
N ASN A 239 15.75 19.92 12.44
CA ASN A 239 15.84 21.34 12.67
C ASN A 239 15.48 21.66 14.14
N PRO A 240 16.46 21.90 15.02
CA PRO A 240 16.20 22.11 16.45
C PRO A 240 15.61 23.50 16.75
N SER A 241 15.67 24.45 15.82
CA SER A 241 15.21 25.84 16.05
C SER A 241 14.79 26.50 14.72
N PRO A 242 13.68 26.04 14.11
CA PRO A 242 13.24 26.59 12.83
C PRO A 242 12.89 28.08 12.94
N LYS A 243 13.37 28.88 11.99
CA LYS A 243 13.08 30.32 11.92
C LYS A 243 11.78 30.64 11.21
N THR A 244 11.31 29.73 10.34
CA THR A 244 10.09 29.85 9.54
C THR A 244 9.24 28.57 9.65
N GLY A 245 8.00 28.67 9.17
CA GLY A 245 7.03 27.57 9.20
C GLY A 245 6.43 27.33 10.58
N GLU A 246 5.34 26.58 10.61
CA GLU A 246 4.65 26.15 11.82
C GLU A 246 4.70 24.62 11.90
N PRO A 247 5.00 24.03 13.08
CA PRO A 247 5.32 24.68 14.36
C PRO A 247 6.75 25.24 14.41
N ARG A 248 6.99 26.32 15.17
CA ARG A 248 8.35 26.89 15.39
C ARG A 248 9.13 26.21 16.52
N SER A 249 8.81 24.95 16.79
CA SER A 249 9.51 24.06 17.72
C SER A 249 10.48 23.16 16.95
N ALA A 250 11.35 22.45 17.66
CA ALA A 250 12.20 21.42 17.07
C ALA A 250 11.35 20.42 16.27
N ARG A 251 11.78 20.11 15.04
CA ARG A 251 11.04 19.27 14.09
C ARG A 251 11.98 18.66 13.06
N TYR A 252 11.47 17.73 12.25
CA TYR A 252 12.16 17.27 11.06
C TYR A 252 11.58 17.96 9.83
N ASP A 253 12.43 18.61 9.03
CA ASP A 253 12.06 19.18 7.74
C ASP A 253 12.39 18.16 6.62
N LEU A 254 11.50 18.02 5.64
CA LEU A 254 11.74 17.25 4.42
C LEU A 254 12.44 18.15 3.40
N VAL A 255 13.71 17.83 3.11
CA VAL A 255 14.57 18.56 2.18
C VAL A 255 14.91 17.69 0.97
N ASN A 256 15.41 18.32 -0.10
CA ASN A 256 15.75 17.66 -1.37
C ASN A 256 14.61 16.76 -1.90
N VAL A 257 13.40 17.29 -1.84
CA VAL A 257 12.19 16.55 -2.18
C VAL A 257 12.14 16.34 -3.69
N THR A 258 12.01 15.09 -4.12
CA THR A 258 11.79 14.71 -5.51
C THR A 258 10.41 14.08 -5.65
N ARG A 259 9.60 14.59 -6.57
CA ARG A 259 8.36 13.94 -6.98
C ARG A 259 8.72 12.74 -7.86
N LEU A 260 8.23 11.56 -7.50
CA LEU A 260 8.46 10.30 -8.23
C LEU A 260 7.53 10.18 -9.45
N PHE A 261 7.47 11.25 -10.24
CA PHE A 261 6.68 11.34 -11.47
C PHE A 261 7.24 12.46 -12.36
N ASN A 262 7.43 12.13 -13.63
CA ASN A 262 7.78 13.08 -14.68
C ASN A 262 6.76 12.99 -15.83
N PRO A 263 6.01 14.07 -16.14
CA PRO A 263 5.04 14.06 -17.23
C PRO A 263 5.67 13.86 -18.62
N ASP A 264 6.97 14.17 -18.78
CA ASP A 264 7.69 14.02 -20.05
C ASP A 264 8.17 12.58 -20.27
N ASN A 265 8.14 11.73 -19.24
CA ASN A 265 8.46 10.31 -19.38
C ASN A 265 7.33 9.57 -20.11
N PRO A 266 7.62 8.44 -20.77
CA PRO A 266 6.61 7.56 -21.34
C PRO A 266 5.53 7.18 -20.32
N GLN A 267 4.28 7.48 -20.63
CA GLN A 267 3.12 7.20 -19.77
C GLN A 267 2.63 5.76 -19.93
N PRO A 268 1.96 5.18 -18.92
CA PRO A 268 1.42 3.81 -19.00
C PRO A 268 0.47 3.60 -20.17
N ILE A 269 -0.30 4.64 -20.51
CA ILE A 269 -1.23 4.64 -21.64
C ILE A 269 -0.98 5.91 -22.44
N SER A 270 -0.80 5.77 -23.74
CA SER A 270 -0.56 6.89 -24.66
C SER A 270 -1.23 6.64 -26.01
N THR A 271 -1.23 7.66 -26.88
CA THR A 271 -1.82 7.56 -28.21
C THR A 271 -0.83 7.94 -29.31
N LYS A 272 -0.98 7.33 -30.48
CA LYS A 272 -0.30 7.71 -31.71
C LYS A 272 -1.30 7.73 -32.86
N GLY A 273 -1.84 8.90 -33.17
CA GLY A 273 -2.98 9.03 -34.09
C GLY A 273 -4.20 8.32 -33.51
N ASP A 274 -4.76 7.38 -34.27
CA ASP A 274 -5.88 6.53 -33.85
C ASP A 274 -5.44 5.25 -33.13
N GLN A 275 -4.18 5.12 -32.71
CA GLN A 275 -3.70 3.95 -31.97
C GLN A 275 -3.55 4.23 -30.48
N LEU A 276 -4.05 3.31 -29.66
CA LEU A 276 -3.81 3.29 -28.23
C LEU A 276 -2.59 2.38 -27.95
N LEU A 277 -1.68 2.84 -27.10
CA LEU A 277 -0.42 2.16 -26.77
C LEU A 277 -0.30 1.97 -25.25
N PHE A 278 0.07 0.78 -24.82
CA PHE A 278 0.37 0.46 -23.42
C PHE A 278 1.88 0.35 -23.22
N ASN A 279 2.39 1.01 -22.20
CA ASN A 279 3.77 0.90 -21.78
C ASN A 279 3.85 0.27 -20.38
N ARG A 280 4.09 -1.04 -20.34
CA ARG A 280 4.23 -1.81 -19.10
C ARG A 280 5.50 -1.47 -18.29
N SER A 281 6.43 -0.72 -18.89
CA SER A 281 7.66 -0.24 -18.23
C SER A 281 7.57 1.22 -17.81
N ALA A 282 6.40 1.87 -17.94
CA ALA A 282 6.21 3.24 -17.50
C ALA A 282 6.33 3.35 -15.97
N ILE A 283 7.04 4.36 -15.50
CA ILE A 283 7.16 4.65 -14.07
C ILE A 283 5.90 5.42 -13.65
N ALA A 284 5.03 4.74 -12.92
CA ALA A 284 3.74 5.27 -12.49
C ALA A 284 3.55 5.07 -10.98
N VAL A 285 4.40 5.71 -10.19
CA VAL A 285 4.30 5.69 -8.72
C VAL A 285 2.99 6.36 -8.30
N GLY A 286 1.98 5.54 -8.03
CA GLY A 286 0.68 5.94 -7.50
C GLY A 286 0.77 6.11 -5.99
N GLU A 287 0.53 5.02 -5.26
CA GLU A 287 0.71 4.99 -3.81
C GLU A 287 2.01 4.28 -3.45
N LEU A 288 2.89 4.97 -2.72
CA LEU A 288 4.16 4.43 -2.28
C LEU A 288 3.91 3.41 -1.16
N ARG A 289 4.57 2.25 -1.25
CA ARG A 289 4.40 1.13 -0.31
C ARG A 289 5.65 0.76 0.45
N GLY A 290 6.81 1.26 0.03
CA GLY A 290 8.04 1.15 0.79
C GLY A 290 9.25 1.19 -0.12
N PHE A 291 10.30 0.58 0.37
CA PHE A 291 11.53 0.33 -0.38
C PHE A 291 11.86 -1.15 -0.28
N THR A 292 12.72 -1.63 -1.16
CA THR A 292 13.36 -2.92 -0.95
C THR A 292 14.20 -2.90 0.32
N GLY A 293 14.50 -4.07 0.89
CA GLY A 293 15.24 -4.21 2.14
C GLY A 293 16.63 -3.56 2.10
N ARG A 294 17.27 -3.49 0.92
CA ARG A 294 18.52 -2.74 0.72
C ARG A 294 18.32 -1.33 0.16
N GLY A 295 17.08 -0.87 -0.01
CA GLY A 295 16.76 0.51 -0.37
C GLY A 295 16.99 0.90 -1.83
N LYS A 296 17.19 -0.08 -2.73
CA LYS A 296 17.53 0.22 -4.13
C LYS A 296 16.32 0.56 -4.99
N GLU A 297 15.18 -0.02 -4.67
CA GLU A 297 13.94 0.17 -5.41
C GLU A 297 12.87 0.76 -4.50
N VAL A 298 12.04 1.65 -5.03
CA VAL A 298 10.78 2.05 -4.41
C VAL A 298 9.70 1.05 -4.82
N THR A 299 8.88 0.61 -3.87
CA THR A 299 7.71 -0.23 -4.14
C THR A 299 6.44 0.61 -4.10
N TYR A 300 5.48 0.32 -4.97
CA TYR A 300 4.28 1.14 -5.13
C TYR A 300 3.11 0.40 -5.77
N ILE A 301 1.90 0.90 -5.52
CA ILE A 301 0.71 0.56 -6.30
C ILE A 301 0.78 1.31 -7.62
N GLY A 302 0.85 0.57 -8.73
CA GLY A 302 1.05 1.11 -10.08
C GLY A 302 -0.20 1.10 -10.94
N ASN A 303 -0.02 1.40 -12.23
CA ASN A 303 -1.08 1.21 -13.22
C ASN A 303 -1.30 -0.30 -13.44
N PRO A 304 -2.56 -0.79 -13.47
CA PRO A 304 -2.83 -2.21 -13.69
C PRO A 304 -2.23 -2.69 -15.01
N VAL A 305 -1.78 -3.95 -15.07
CA VAL A 305 -1.42 -4.58 -16.36
C VAL A 305 -2.60 -5.31 -16.99
N GLU A 306 -3.51 -5.82 -16.15
CA GLU A 306 -4.76 -6.45 -16.56
C GLU A 306 -5.95 -5.76 -15.91
N SER A 307 -7.10 -5.84 -16.57
CA SER A 307 -8.23 -5.01 -16.19
C SER A 307 -8.77 -5.31 -14.79
N CYS A 308 -9.05 -4.24 -14.05
CA CYS A 308 -9.52 -4.24 -12.66
C CYS A 308 -8.57 -4.89 -11.64
N ASN A 309 -7.34 -5.22 -12.03
CA ASN A 309 -6.33 -5.67 -11.07
C ASN A 309 -5.72 -4.48 -10.33
N ILE A 310 -5.33 -4.66 -9.07
CA ILE A 310 -4.51 -3.67 -8.37
C ILE A 310 -3.18 -4.30 -8.04
N ASP A 311 -2.16 -3.88 -8.80
CA ASP A 311 -0.84 -4.48 -8.81
C ASP A 311 0.18 -3.64 -8.02
N VAL A 312 1.12 -4.35 -7.39
CA VAL A 312 2.34 -3.78 -6.84
C VAL A 312 3.48 -3.88 -7.87
N PHE A 313 4.31 -2.84 -7.91
CA PHE A 313 5.50 -2.74 -8.72
C PHE A 313 6.69 -2.29 -7.88
N ALA A 314 7.89 -2.47 -8.43
CA ALA A 314 9.12 -1.83 -7.97
C ALA A 314 9.75 -1.02 -9.10
N ALA A 315 10.36 0.12 -8.76
CA ALA A 315 11.20 0.90 -9.65
C ALA A 315 12.55 1.21 -9.00
N ASP A 316 13.64 0.92 -9.69
CA ASP A 316 14.99 1.25 -9.23
C ASP A 316 15.18 2.77 -9.12
N LEU A 317 15.63 3.25 -7.96
CA LEU A 317 15.73 4.69 -7.66
C LEU A 317 16.80 5.40 -8.51
N THR A 318 17.76 4.69 -9.07
CA THR A 318 18.84 5.29 -9.89
C THR A 318 18.50 5.25 -11.37
N THR A 319 18.00 4.11 -11.85
CA THR A 319 17.84 3.80 -13.28
C THR A 319 16.40 3.93 -13.77
N GLY A 320 15.41 3.88 -12.88
CA GLY A 320 14.00 3.88 -13.24
C GLY A 320 13.50 2.59 -13.86
N LYS A 321 14.30 1.50 -13.82
CA LYS A 321 13.85 0.19 -14.30
C LYS A 321 12.68 -0.30 -13.47
N VAL A 322 11.56 -0.60 -14.13
CA VAL A 322 10.34 -1.09 -13.50
C VAL A 322 10.25 -2.62 -13.60
N ARG A 323 9.74 -3.25 -12.53
CA ARG A 323 9.28 -4.65 -12.54
C ARG A 323 7.93 -4.76 -11.83
N ARG A 324 7.03 -5.58 -12.40
CA ARG A 324 5.77 -5.98 -11.77
C ARG A 324 6.07 -7.04 -10.72
N ILE A 325 5.46 -6.91 -9.55
CA ILE A 325 5.67 -7.82 -8.42
C ILE A 325 4.51 -8.80 -8.28
N THR A 326 3.28 -8.31 -8.45
CA THR A 326 2.08 -9.13 -8.34
C THR A 326 1.36 -9.19 -9.66
N ASP A 327 0.92 -10.39 -10.05
CA ASP A 327 0.08 -10.61 -11.22
C ASP A 327 -1.14 -11.50 -10.95
N HIS A 328 -1.29 -12.04 -9.74
CA HIS A 328 -2.52 -12.69 -9.35
C HIS A 328 -3.69 -11.69 -9.47
N PRO A 329 -4.86 -12.09 -10.01
CA PRO A 329 -6.04 -11.23 -10.02
C PRO A 329 -6.42 -10.84 -8.58
N GLU A 330 -7.14 -9.73 -8.38
CA GLU A 330 -7.58 -9.15 -7.10
C GLU A 330 -6.77 -7.92 -6.64
N TYR A 331 -6.64 -7.70 -5.32
CA TYR A 331 -6.12 -6.47 -4.75
C TYR A 331 -5.02 -6.76 -3.73
N VAL A 332 -3.82 -6.28 -4.05
CA VAL A 332 -2.69 -6.26 -3.11
C VAL A 332 -2.49 -4.87 -2.53
N ASP A 333 -2.43 -4.78 -1.19
CA ASP A 333 -2.04 -3.60 -0.43
C ASP A 333 -1.97 -3.90 1.09
N PRO A 334 -0.89 -3.54 1.80
CA PRO A 334 0.43 -3.12 1.34
C PRO A 334 1.42 -4.29 1.37
N MET A 335 2.73 -3.99 1.33
CA MET A 335 3.80 -4.97 1.34
C MET A 335 4.99 -4.55 2.20
N ASP A 336 5.92 -5.46 2.43
CA ASP A 336 7.27 -5.20 2.96
C ASP A 336 8.27 -6.19 2.38
N VAL A 337 9.52 -5.79 2.23
CA VAL A 337 10.59 -6.59 1.60
C VAL A 337 11.58 -7.04 2.67
N SER A 338 12.06 -8.29 2.58
CA SER A 338 13.04 -8.82 3.53
C SER A 338 14.35 -8.04 3.47
N PRO A 339 15.11 -7.96 4.58
CA PRO A 339 16.34 -7.16 4.65
C PRO A 339 17.42 -7.51 3.60
N ASP A 340 17.38 -8.71 3.02
CA ASP A 340 18.28 -9.19 1.98
C ASP A 340 17.71 -9.12 0.54
N ASP A 341 16.55 -8.49 0.36
CA ASP A 341 15.81 -8.35 -0.91
C ASP A 341 15.29 -9.66 -1.53
N LYS A 342 15.45 -10.82 -0.86
CA LYS A 342 15.11 -12.11 -1.46
C LYS A 342 13.64 -12.48 -1.36
N TRP A 343 12.91 -11.87 -0.44
CA TRP A 343 11.52 -12.18 -0.15
C TRP A 343 10.73 -10.92 0.12
N GLN A 344 9.43 -11.05 0.03
CA GLN A 344 8.48 -9.99 0.29
C GLN A 344 7.21 -10.59 0.88
N VAL A 345 6.68 -9.89 1.88
CA VAL A 345 5.35 -10.18 2.41
C VAL A 345 4.39 -9.18 1.80
N ILE A 346 3.26 -9.68 1.30
CA ILE A 346 2.17 -8.86 0.79
C ILE A 346 0.90 -9.14 1.59
N LEU A 347 0.05 -8.13 1.72
CA LEU A 347 -1.34 -8.31 2.13
C LEU A 347 -2.21 -8.21 0.89
N ASP A 348 -2.95 -9.27 0.62
CA ASP A 348 -3.68 -9.40 -0.62
C ASP A 348 -5.03 -10.08 -0.35
N THR A 349 -6.05 -9.71 -1.10
CA THR A 349 -7.34 -10.39 -1.05
C THR A 349 -7.31 -11.74 -1.78
N ARG A 350 -6.21 -12.10 -2.44
CA ARG A 350 -6.00 -13.40 -3.08
C ARG A 350 -6.36 -14.56 -2.14
N GLY A 351 -7.06 -15.53 -2.70
CA GLY A 351 -7.59 -16.68 -1.96
C GLY A 351 -8.94 -16.43 -1.28
N THR A 352 -9.39 -15.18 -1.17
CA THR A 352 -10.75 -14.87 -0.67
C THR A 352 -11.78 -14.82 -1.79
N GLY A 353 -11.35 -14.55 -3.03
CA GLY A 353 -12.24 -14.39 -4.17
C GLY A 353 -13.06 -13.11 -4.13
N ARG A 354 -12.71 -12.15 -3.27
CA ARG A 354 -13.44 -10.89 -3.05
C ARG A 354 -13.61 -10.11 -4.35
N GLN A 355 -12.60 -10.12 -5.23
CA GLN A 355 -12.60 -9.33 -6.46
C GLN A 355 -12.61 -10.14 -7.75
N MET A 356 -12.60 -11.47 -7.66
CA MET A 356 -12.57 -12.35 -8.83
C MET A 356 -13.74 -12.14 -9.79
N PHE A 357 -14.88 -11.63 -9.31
CA PHE A 357 -16.03 -11.31 -10.15
C PHE A 357 -15.75 -10.20 -11.17
N MET A 358 -14.78 -9.32 -10.92
CA MET A 358 -14.37 -8.25 -11.83
C MET A 358 -12.96 -8.47 -12.41
N ALA A 359 -11.99 -8.93 -11.62
CA ALA A 359 -10.59 -9.04 -12.03
C ALA A 359 -10.18 -10.43 -12.51
N GLY A 360 -11.01 -11.45 -12.31
CA GLY A 360 -10.59 -12.85 -12.47
C GLY A 360 -10.31 -13.27 -13.92
N MET A 361 -10.96 -12.65 -14.91
CA MET A 361 -10.79 -13.02 -16.31
C MET A 361 -9.48 -12.44 -16.85
N ARG A 362 -8.50 -13.31 -17.12
CA ARG A 362 -7.15 -12.96 -17.55
C ARG A 362 -7.09 -12.45 -19.01
N GLY A 363 -6.05 -11.69 -19.32
CA GLY A 363 -5.70 -11.21 -20.66
C GLY A 363 -6.48 -9.98 -21.12
N ILE A 364 -7.39 -9.42 -20.30
CA ILE A 364 -8.11 -8.19 -20.63
C ILE A 364 -7.18 -6.99 -20.38
N PRO A 365 -6.89 -6.15 -21.40
CA PRO A 365 -6.06 -4.98 -21.20
C PRO A 365 -6.78 -3.94 -20.32
N PRO A 366 -6.05 -3.11 -19.57
CA PRO A 366 -6.60 -2.24 -18.53
C PRO A 366 -7.15 -0.92 -19.11
N VAL A 367 -7.91 -1.03 -20.21
CA VAL A 367 -8.44 0.13 -20.95
C VAL A 367 -9.50 0.85 -20.12
N ILE A 368 -10.44 0.10 -19.52
CA ILE A 368 -11.50 0.70 -18.69
C ILE A 368 -10.95 1.26 -17.37
N ASP A 369 -9.77 0.82 -16.93
CA ASP A 369 -9.16 1.24 -15.66
C ASP A 369 -8.67 2.68 -15.68
N LEU A 370 -8.63 3.33 -16.85
CA LEU A 370 -8.57 4.80 -16.95
C LEU A 370 -9.66 5.49 -16.11
N ILE A 371 -10.80 4.82 -15.86
CA ILE A 371 -11.89 5.34 -15.01
C ILE A 371 -12.47 4.32 -14.01
N ALA A 372 -12.03 3.06 -14.02
CA ALA A 372 -12.55 2.00 -13.15
C ALA A 372 -11.74 1.76 -11.86
N THR A 373 -10.50 2.26 -11.76
CA THR A 373 -9.59 1.97 -10.62
C THR A 373 -10.18 2.31 -9.25
N THR A 374 -10.96 3.40 -9.13
CA THR A 374 -11.59 3.76 -7.84
C THR A 374 -12.61 2.72 -7.41
N VAL A 375 -13.40 2.19 -8.35
CA VAL A 375 -14.35 1.10 -8.06
C VAL A 375 -13.59 -0.19 -7.76
N ALA A 376 -12.62 -0.55 -8.59
CA ALA A 376 -11.82 -1.75 -8.40
C ALA A 376 -11.17 -1.74 -7.00
N SER A 377 -10.50 -0.65 -6.63
CA SER A 377 -9.92 -0.53 -5.29
C SER A 377 -10.98 -0.59 -4.18
N SER A 378 -12.10 0.12 -4.29
CA SER A 378 -13.09 0.23 -3.21
C SER A 378 -13.79 -1.09 -2.87
N THR A 379 -14.03 -1.95 -3.86
CA THR A 379 -14.76 -3.21 -3.62
C THR A 379 -13.97 -4.23 -2.81
N ARG A 380 -12.68 -4.03 -2.56
CA ARG A 380 -11.88 -4.91 -1.70
C ARG A 380 -12.37 -4.94 -0.25
N ASN A 381 -12.96 -3.85 0.21
CA ASN A 381 -13.36 -3.64 1.60
C ASN A 381 -14.87 -3.81 1.78
N ASN A 382 -15.28 -4.05 3.03
CA ASN A 382 -16.64 -3.89 3.55
C ASN A 382 -16.54 -3.01 4.80
N GLY A 383 -16.61 -1.69 4.65
CA GLY A 383 -16.22 -0.77 5.73
C GLY A 383 -14.78 -1.06 6.21
N PRO A 384 -14.51 -1.14 7.52
CA PRO A 384 -13.18 -1.47 8.05
C PRO A 384 -12.68 -2.90 7.74
N ARG A 385 -13.52 -3.82 7.25
CA ARG A 385 -13.10 -5.19 6.92
C ARG A 385 -12.36 -5.21 5.58
N ARG A 386 -11.06 -5.52 5.59
CA ARG A 386 -10.19 -5.43 4.40
C ARG A 386 -9.99 -6.71 3.59
N PHE A 387 -10.48 -7.84 4.07
CA PHE A 387 -10.33 -9.16 3.43
C PHE A 387 -8.88 -9.62 3.16
N PHE A 388 -7.87 -8.89 3.64
CA PHE A 388 -6.48 -9.26 3.41
C PHE A 388 -6.09 -10.56 4.11
N ARG A 389 -5.20 -11.27 3.42
CA ARG A 389 -4.41 -12.38 3.93
C ARG A 389 -2.93 -12.08 3.70
N PRO A 390 -2.05 -12.44 4.65
CA PRO A 390 -0.60 -12.34 4.48
C PRO A 390 -0.09 -13.46 3.58
N TRP A 391 0.64 -13.10 2.52
CA TRP A 391 1.28 -14.00 1.58
C TRP A 391 2.77 -13.70 1.47
N LEU A 392 3.56 -14.77 1.36
CA LEU A 392 5.00 -14.72 1.15
C LEU A 392 5.30 -14.97 -0.33
N LEU A 393 6.01 -14.04 -0.95
CA LEU A 393 6.54 -14.11 -2.30
C LEU A 393 8.06 -13.98 -2.26
N ASP A 394 8.77 -14.62 -3.19
CA ASP A 394 10.19 -14.34 -3.40
C ASP A 394 10.39 -13.03 -4.17
N HIS A 395 11.65 -12.65 -4.39
CA HIS A 395 12.06 -11.41 -5.04
C HIS A 395 11.36 -11.16 -6.38
N ASP A 396 11.26 -12.20 -7.20
CA ASP A 396 10.74 -12.11 -8.57
C ASP A 396 9.21 -11.98 -8.60
N GLY A 397 8.54 -12.23 -7.48
CA GLY A 397 7.09 -12.08 -7.36
C GLY A 397 6.31 -13.17 -8.10
N ASP A 398 5.06 -12.86 -8.41
CA ASP A 398 4.17 -13.77 -9.12
C ASP A 398 4.70 -14.07 -10.53
N ARG A 399 4.72 -15.35 -10.91
CA ARG A 399 5.15 -15.80 -12.23
C ARG A 399 4.65 -17.21 -12.54
N GLY A 400 4.17 -17.44 -13.75
CA GLY A 400 3.72 -18.76 -14.19
C GLY A 400 2.61 -19.30 -13.28
N ASP A 401 2.87 -20.39 -12.58
CA ASP A 401 1.97 -21.02 -11.60
C ASP A 401 2.29 -20.67 -10.13
N TYR A 402 3.31 -19.84 -9.89
CA TYR A 402 3.69 -19.40 -8.56
C TYR A 402 3.00 -18.10 -8.16
N TYR A 403 2.20 -18.20 -7.08
CA TYR A 403 1.43 -17.10 -6.50
C TYR A 403 1.69 -16.94 -4.99
N GLY A 404 2.84 -17.44 -4.54
CA GLY A 404 3.28 -17.35 -3.15
C GLY A 404 2.69 -18.39 -2.20
N GLN A 405 3.07 -18.24 -0.94
CA GLN A 405 2.62 -19.08 0.18
C GLN A 405 1.82 -18.25 1.17
N GLN A 406 0.61 -18.66 1.51
CA GLN A 406 -0.17 -17.98 2.54
C GLN A 406 0.47 -18.22 3.92
N ILE A 407 0.81 -17.14 4.62
CA ILE A 407 1.52 -17.17 5.92
C ILE A 407 0.60 -17.71 7.02
N ASN A 408 -0.65 -17.24 7.07
CA ASN A 408 -1.66 -17.68 8.03
C ASN A 408 -2.55 -18.81 7.49
N GLY A 409 -2.02 -19.69 6.63
CA GLY A 409 -2.80 -20.76 5.99
C GLY A 409 -3.09 -21.97 6.90
N ASN A 410 -2.24 -22.21 7.90
CA ASN A 410 -2.36 -23.38 8.79
C ASN A 410 -3.51 -23.22 9.81
N GLY A 411 -4.28 -24.29 10.00
CA GLY A 411 -5.40 -24.37 10.96
C GLY A 411 -6.63 -25.01 10.35
N ASP A 412 -7.71 -25.14 11.13
CA ASP A 412 -8.97 -25.76 10.72
C ASP A 412 -10.07 -24.75 10.33
N GLY A 413 -9.77 -23.45 10.40
CA GLY A 413 -10.72 -22.36 10.14
C GLY A 413 -11.76 -22.18 11.25
N SER A 414 -11.60 -22.83 12.40
CA SER A 414 -12.49 -22.66 13.56
C SER A 414 -12.38 -21.24 14.16
N PRO A 415 -13.40 -20.76 14.90
CA PRO A 415 -13.37 -19.45 15.53
C PRO A 415 -12.11 -19.24 16.39
N GLY A 416 -11.39 -18.16 16.12
CA GLY A 416 -10.15 -17.81 16.82
C GLY A 416 -8.88 -18.50 16.32
N SER A 417 -8.98 -19.50 15.43
CA SER A 417 -7.81 -20.12 14.81
C SER A 417 -6.99 -19.11 13.99
N ILE A 418 -5.73 -19.46 13.69
CA ILE A 418 -4.82 -18.62 12.89
C ILE A 418 -5.42 -18.31 11.51
N ASN A 419 -6.12 -19.27 10.92
CA ASN A 419 -6.74 -19.14 9.60
C ASN A 419 -8.27 -18.88 9.66
N ASP A 420 -8.78 -18.35 10.77
CA ASP A 420 -10.19 -17.99 10.90
C ASP A 420 -10.59 -16.97 9.79
N PRO A 421 -11.63 -17.29 8.98
CA PRO A 421 -12.05 -16.46 7.86
C PRO A 421 -12.58 -15.06 8.26
N ASN A 422 -12.93 -14.86 9.53
CA ASN A 422 -13.47 -13.62 10.07
C ASN A 422 -12.42 -12.65 10.60
N TRP A 423 -11.20 -13.13 10.82
CA TRP A 423 -10.05 -12.28 11.11
C TRP A 423 -9.38 -11.93 9.79
N ASN A 424 -9.25 -10.63 9.52
CA ASN A 424 -8.60 -10.13 8.32
C ASN A 424 -7.37 -9.33 8.70
N ALA A 425 -6.29 -9.53 7.95
CA ALA A 425 -5.08 -8.75 8.17
C ALA A 425 -5.38 -7.26 8.02
N GLY A 426 -4.74 -6.48 8.88
CA GLY A 426 -4.72 -5.03 8.84
C GLY A 426 -3.93 -4.51 7.65
N ALA A 427 -3.35 -3.33 7.76
CA ALA A 427 -2.36 -2.86 6.80
C ALA A 427 -0.94 -3.18 7.31
N ASP A 428 0.04 -3.12 6.41
CA ASP A 428 1.47 -2.99 6.68
C ASP A 428 2.07 -4.15 7.49
N PRO A 429 2.24 -5.33 6.87
CA PRO A 429 3.05 -6.39 7.45
C PRO A 429 4.51 -5.91 7.49
N LYS A 430 5.32 -6.42 8.41
CA LYS A 430 6.71 -5.97 8.56
C LYS A 430 7.68 -7.10 8.88
N TRP A 431 8.80 -7.13 8.16
CA TRP A 431 9.91 -8.04 8.43
C TRP A 431 10.70 -7.62 9.68
N SER A 432 11.24 -8.61 10.39
CA SER A 432 12.36 -8.39 11.31
C SER A 432 13.62 -8.04 10.51
N HIS A 433 14.53 -7.29 11.12
CA HIS A 433 15.79 -6.88 10.51
C HIS A 433 16.76 -8.05 10.27
N ASP A 434 16.56 -9.18 10.94
CA ASP A 434 17.28 -10.43 10.69
C ASP A 434 16.60 -11.35 9.66
N GLY A 435 15.44 -10.97 9.11
CA GLY A 435 14.74 -11.72 8.06
C GLY A 435 14.12 -13.06 8.49
N THR A 436 14.02 -13.33 9.80
CA THR A 436 13.48 -14.59 10.34
C THR A 436 12.00 -14.51 10.73
N ARG A 437 11.47 -13.30 10.94
CA ARG A 437 10.12 -13.09 11.46
C ARG A 437 9.37 -12.04 10.65
N ILE A 438 8.04 -12.14 10.67
CA ILE A 438 7.12 -11.19 10.07
C ILE A 438 6.04 -10.86 11.10
N ALA A 439 5.90 -9.58 11.44
CA ALA A 439 4.81 -9.07 12.26
C ALA A 439 3.67 -8.57 11.36
N TYR A 440 2.43 -8.87 11.74
CA TYR A 440 1.23 -8.31 11.13
C TYR A 440 0.12 -8.33 12.17
N PHE A 441 -0.93 -7.53 11.99
CA PHE A 441 -2.10 -7.57 12.87
C PHE A 441 -3.34 -8.01 12.11
N GLU A 442 -4.33 -8.50 12.84
CA GLU A 442 -5.62 -8.86 12.30
C GLU A 442 -6.74 -8.18 13.09
N ASN A 443 -7.84 -7.89 12.40
CA ASN A 443 -9.06 -7.39 13.00
C ASN A 443 -10.19 -8.36 12.74
N LEU A 444 -10.98 -8.63 13.77
CA LEU A 444 -12.22 -9.36 13.64
C LEU A 444 -13.24 -8.48 12.92
N VAL A 445 -14.03 -9.08 12.03
CA VAL A 445 -15.21 -8.40 11.49
C VAL A 445 -16.18 -8.03 12.61
N VAL A 446 -16.57 -6.76 12.68
CA VAL A 446 -17.50 -6.20 13.67
C VAL A 446 -18.59 -5.39 12.99
N SER A 447 -19.70 -5.15 13.70
CA SER A 447 -20.75 -4.24 13.24
C SER A 447 -20.17 -2.84 12.99
N PRO A 448 -20.58 -2.13 11.91
CA PRO A 448 -21.65 -2.47 10.97
C PRO A 448 -21.21 -3.30 9.74
N SER A 449 -19.93 -3.71 9.63
CA SER A 449 -19.45 -4.57 8.54
C SER A 449 -19.97 -6.02 8.60
N CYS A 450 -20.74 -6.33 9.62
CA CYS A 450 -21.54 -7.53 9.78
C CYS A 450 -22.78 -7.18 10.62
N GLY A 451 -23.79 -8.03 10.57
CA GLY A 451 -25.00 -7.94 11.38
C GLY A 451 -25.85 -6.71 11.07
N GLY A 452 -27.02 -6.63 11.73
CA GLY A 452 -27.98 -5.57 11.45
C GLY A 452 -28.47 -5.62 10.00
N GLN A 453 -28.23 -4.55 9.24
CA GLN A 453 -28.56 -4.48 7.80
C GLN A 453 -27.53 -5.17 6.91
N ASN A 454 -26.31 -5.41 7.41
CA ASN A 454 -25.31 -6.15 6.69
C ASN A 454 -25.66 -7.65 6.74
N PRO A 455 -25.75 -8.35 5.59
CA PRO A 455 -26.20 -9.73 5.55
C PRO A 455 -25.19 -10.74 6.13
N LEU A 456 -23.95 -10.32 6.43
CA LEU A 456 -22.92 -11.19 6.98
C LEU A 456 -23.12 -11.37 8.50
N PRO A 457 -22.94 -12.57 9.07
CA PRO A 457 -23.04 -12.78 10.51
C PRO A 457 -21.90 -12.08 11.26
N CYS A 458 -22.18 -11.58 12.47
CA CYS A 458 -21.14 -11.07 13.38
C CYS A 458 -20.69 -12.16 14.36
N PRO A 459 -19.44 -12.62 14.27
CA PRO A 459 -18.87 -13.54 15.25
C PRO A 459 -18.59 -12.82 16.58
N ASN A 460 -18.62 -13.58 17.67
CA ASN A 460 -18.05 -13.14 18.94
C ASN A 460 -16.54 -13.37 18.94
N SER A 461 -15.79 -12.42 19.48
CA SER A 461 -14.35 -12.60 19.65
C SER A 461 -14.04 -13.69 20.67
N THR A 462 -13.07 -14.53 20.33
CA THR A 462 -12.47 -15.54 21.21
C THR A 462 -11.29 -15.00 22.02
N GLU A 463 -10.87 -13.76 21.74
CA GLU A 463 -9.72 -13.14 22.39
C GLU A 463 -9.99 -12.78 23.86
N PRO A 464 -8.96 -12.75 24.72
CA PRO A 464 -9.07 -12.26 26.09
C PRO A 464 -9.76 -10.89 26.18
N GLY A 465 -10.75 -10.78 27.06
CA GLY A 465 -11.56 -9.56 27.22
C GLY A 465 -12.45 -9.22 26.00
N GLY A 466 -12.55 -10.13 25.03
CA GLY A 466 -13.34 -9.97 23.81
C GLY A 466 -12.80 -8.94 22.83
N ARG A 467 -11.51 -8.56 22.92
CA ARG A 467 -10.88 -7.61 21.97
C ARG A 467 -11.09 -8.06 20.52
N VAL A 468 -11.20 -7.11 19.61
CA VAL A 468 -11.48 -7.38 18.19
C VAL A 468 -10.24 -7.20 17.31
N THR A 469 -9.07 -7.21 17.93
CA THR A 469 -7.77 -7.04 17.30
C THR A 469 -6.77 -8.03 17.92
N ARG A 470 -5.83 -8.51 17.12
CA ARG A 470 -4.73 -9.37 17.57
C ARG A 470 -3.47 -9.07 16.79
N LEU A 471 -2.33 -9.21 17.45
CA LEU A 471 -1.01 -9.03 16.86
C LEU A 471 -0.41 -10.41 16.60
N MET A 472 0.03 -10.66 15.38
CA MET A 472 0.51 -11.96 14.92
C MET A 472 1.98 -11.88 14.56
N LEU A 473 2.71 -12.94 14.87
CA LEU A 473 4.12 -13.13 14.53
C LEU A 473 4.28 -14.44 13.77
N ALA A 474 4.65 -14.36 12.50
CA ALA A 474 5.10 -15.51 11.73
C ALA A 474 6.61 -15.68 11.88
N HIS A 475 7.04 -16.87 12.25
CA HIS A 475 8.44 -17.26 12.37
C HIS A 475 8.78 -18.28 11.29
N LEU A 476 9.76 -17.95 10.43
CA LEU A 476 10.25 -18.81 9.36
C LEU A 476 11.35 -19.70 9.95
N THR A 477 10.98 -20.90 10.40
CA THR A 477 11.77 -21.69 11.35
C THR A 477 13.00 -22.37 10.75
N SER A 478 13.11 -22.39 9.43
CA SER A 478 14.28 -22.86 8.68
C SER A 478 15.39 -21.82 8.57
N ARG A 479 15.10 -20.53 8.83
CA ARG A 479 16.02 -19.44 8.52
C ARG A 479 17.01 -19.19 9.65
N GLU A 480 18.24 -18.91 9.26
CA GLU A 480 19.24 -18.34 10.16
C GLU A 480 19.13 -16.81 10.16
N PRO A 481 19.28 -16.14 11.32
CA PRO A 481 19.34 -14.68 11.39
C PRO A 481 20.37 -14.09 10.44
N LEU A 482 19.95 -13.14 9.62
CA LEU A 482 20.82 -12.43 8.70
C LEU A 482 21.78 -11.50 9.45
N ASN A 483 23.05 -11.52 9.06
CA ASN A 483 24.04 -10.53 9.45
C ASN A 483 24.42 -9.71 8.21
N LEU A 484 23.78 -8.55 8.05
CA LEU A 484 23.97 -7.68 6.89
C LEU A 484 24.66 -6.39 7.32
N GLU A 485 25.53 -5.88 6.45
CA GLU A 485 26.09 -4.54 6.61
C GLU A 485 24.98 -3.49 6.62
N PRO A 486 25.12 -2.40 7.40
CA PRO A 486 24.22 -1.26 7.34
C PRO A 486 24.06 -0.75 5.90
N VAL A 487 22.85 -0.32 5.55
CA VAL A 487 22.61 0.31 4.25
C VAL A 487 23.24 1.69 4.26
N ALA A 488 24.17 1.93 3.33
CA ALA A 488 24.77 3.25 3.18
C ALA A 488 23.72 4.27 2.69
N PRO A 489 23.82 5.55 3.11
CA PRO A 489 22.95 6.60 2.58
C PRO A 489 22.97 6.63 1.05
N ILE A 490 21.79 6.64 0.46
CA ILE A 490 21.64 6.76 -1.00
C ILE A 490 21.71 8.24 -1.44
N SER A 491 21.68 8.46 -2.76
CA SER A 491 21.61 9.82 -3.32
C SER A 491 20.32 10.52 -2.90
N ASP A 492 20.41 11.80 -2.58
CA ASP A 492 19.24 12.67 -2.38
C ASP A 492 18.47 12.90 -3.71
N GLU A 493 19.11 12.63 -4.86
CA GLU A 493 18.52 12.79 -6.20
C GLU A 493 17.99 11.47 -6.77
N VAL A 494 16.77 11.51 -7.33
CA VAL A 494 16.16 10.42 -8.11
C VAL A 494 16.11 10.86 -9.59
N PRO A 495 17.00 10.35 -10.47
CA PRO A 495 17.24 10.95 -11.79
C PRO A 495 16.04 10.97 -12.75
N TRP A 496 15.11 10.04 -12.59
CA TRP A 496 13.91 9.93 -13.41
C TRP A 496 12.70 10.69 -12.82
N GLY A 497 12.83 11.19 -11.59
CA GLY A 497 11.83 12.02 -10.93
C GLY A 497 11.99 13.51 -11.27
N VAL A 498 11.08 14.33 -10.77
CA VAL A 498 11.14 15.79 -10.92
C VAL A 498 11.39 16.42 -9.55
N PRO A 499 12.47 17.21 -9.38
CA PRO A 499 12.70 17.97 -8.15
C PRO A 499 11.48 18.82 -7.81
N TYR A 500 11.02 18.73 -6.57
CA TYR A 500 9.90 19.51 -6.09
C TYR A 500 10.37 20.91 -5.71
N VAL A 501 9.67 21.91 -6.25
CA VAL A 501 9.84 23.31 -5.87
C VAL A 501 8.57 23.76 -5.15
N PRO A 502 8.66 24.35 -3.94
CA PRO A 502 7.51 24.94 -3.27
C PRO A 502 6.72 25.89 -4.18
N GLU A 503 5.40 25.89 -4.05
CA GLU A 503 4.47 26.66 -4.90
C GLU A 503 4.45 26.28 -6.39
N SER A 504 5.24 25.29 -6.83
CA SER A 504 5.13 24.77 -8.19
C SER A 504 3.76 24.14 -8.42
N ALA A 505 3.23 24.32 -9.62
CA ALA A 505 1.99 23.68 -10.03
C ALA A 505 2.14 22.15 -9.99
N LEU A 506 1.08 21.47 -9.60
CA LEU A 506 1.01 20.02 -9.78
C LEU A 506 0.95 19.71 -11.28
N PRO A 507 1.73 18.75 -11.77
CA PRO A 507 1.66 18.35 -13.16
C PRO A 507 0.37 17.58 -13.40
N ASP A 508 -0.19 17.75 -14.59
CA ASP A 508 -1.27 16.89 -15.05
C ASP A 508 -0.74 15.47 -15.30
N ARG A 509 -1.61 14.48 -15.07
CA ARG A 509 -1.36 13.11 -15.54
C ARG A 509 -1.95 12.99 -16.94
N PRO A 510 -1.14 12.81 -18.00
CA PRO A 510 -1.68 12.69 -19.35
C PRO A 510 -2.56 11.46 -19.47
N PHE A 511 -3.70 11.61 -20.14
CA PHE A 511 -4.58 10.52 -20.53
C PHE A 511 -5.02 10.73 -22.00
N PRO A 512 -5.43 9.67 -22.70
CA PRO A 512 -5.92 9.78 -24.07
C PRO A 512 -7.08 10.77 -24.20
N ALA A 513 -7.07 11.61 -25.23
CA ALA A 513 -8.17 12.52 -25.52
C ALA A 513 -9.44 11.75 -25.99
N GLU A 514 -10.60 12.43 -25.96
CA GLU A 514 -11.84 11.94 -26.55
C GLU A 514 -11.62 11.51 -28.00
N GLY A 515 -12.14 10.34 -28.37
CA GLY A 515 -11.95 9.79 -29.71
C GLY A 515 -12.17 8.29 -29.79
N ASN A 516 -11.96 7.78 -31.00
CA ASN A 516 -11.97 6.35 -31.30
C ASN A 516 -10.56 5.89 -31.62
N TYR A 517 -10.15 4.80 -31.01
CA TYR A 517 -8.81 4.24 -31.12
C TYR A 517 -8.87 2.75 -31.44
N THR A 518 -7.79 2.25 -32.04
CA THR A 518 -7.50 0.84 -32.18
C THR A 518 -6.36 0.49 -31.24
N LEU A 519 -6.59 -0.49 -30.37
CA LEU A 519 -5.54 -1.16 -29.62
C LEU A 519 -5.21 -2.47 -30.34
N LYS A 520 -3.95 -2.66 -30.73
CA LYS A 520 -3.49 -3.94 -31.31
C LYS A 520 -3.00 -4.84 -30.20
N GLY A 521 -3.38 -6.12 -30.23
CA GLY A 521 -2.76 -7.09 -29.33
C GLY A 521 -1.29 -7.28 -29.70
N GLU A 522 -0.43 -7.48 -28.70
CA GLU A 522 1.00 -7.73 -28.91
C GLU A 522 1.25 -8.97 -29.76
N VAL A 523 0.38 -9.98 -29.68
CA VAL A 523 0.47 -11.23 -30.44
C VAL A 523 -0.56 -11.28 -31.57
N SER A 524 -1.83 -11.01 -31.29
CA SER A 524 -2.89 -11.10 -32.31
C SER A 524 -4.11 -10.22 -32.04
N GLY A 525 -4.89 -9.99 -33.10
CA GLY A 525 -6.18 -9.32 -33.03
C GLY A 525 -6.09 -7.85 -32.62
N SER A 526 -7.24 -7.30 -32.22
CA SER A 526 -7.35 -5.89 -31.87
C SER A 526 -8.58 -5.61 -31.01
N ALA A 527 -8.60 -4.45 -30.38
CA ALA A 527 -9.76 -3.89 -29.72
C ALA A 527 -10.07 -2.50 -30.30
N SER A 528 -11.34 -2.25 -30.61
CA SER A 528 -11.84 -0.91 -30.94
C SER A 528 -12.27 -0.22 -29.65
N VAL A 529 -11.64 0.91 -29.32
CA VAL A 529 -11.83 1.67 -28.09
C VAL A 529 -12.50 3.00 -28.42
N SER A 530 -13.53 3.38 -27.66
CA SER A 530 -14.17 4.70 -27.74
C SER A 530 -14.07 5.37 -26.37
N ILE A 531 -13.46 6.55 -26.32
CA ILE A 531 -13.29 7.36 -25.11
C ILE A 531 -14.18 8.58 -25.28
N ILE A 532 -15.06 8.82 -24.31
CA ILE A 532 -16.01 9.93 -24.31
C ILE A 532 -15.78 10.74 -23.03
N HIS A 533 -15.56 12.04 -23.16
CA HIS A 533 -15.34 12.94 -22.04
C HIS A 533 -16.65 13.37 -21.39
N ASP A 534 -16.55 13.83 -20.14
CA ASP A 534 -17.68 14.45 -19.47
C ASP A 534 -17.96 15.83 -20.07
N LYS A 535 -19.21 16.09 -20.46
CA LYS A 535 -19.62 17.41 -20.96
C LYS A 535 -19.56 18.50 -19.88
N ALA A 536 -19.74 18.13 -18.62
CA ALA A 536 -19.67 19.05 -17.49
C ALA A 536 -18.23 19.27 -17.02
N ILE A 537 -17.34 18.29 -17.23
CA ILE A 537 -15.91 18.36 -16.91
C ILE A 537 -15.14 17.89 -18.15
N PRO A 538 -14.88 18.78 -19.14
CA PRO A 538 -14.30 18.41 -20.44
C PRO A 538 -12.93 17.74 -20.38
N THR A 539 -12.26 17.81 -19.23
CA THR A 539 -10.97 17.20 -18.92
C THR A 539 -11.09 15.88 -18.16
N ALA A 540 -12.29 15.33 -17.96
CA ALA A 540 -12.50 14.03 -17.34
C ALA A 540 -13.08 13.04 -18.36
N ILE A 541 -12.59 11.80 -18.36
CA ILE A 541 -13.21 10.71 -19.12
C ILE A 541 -14.48 10.28 -18.38
N LYS A 542 -15.60 10.21 -19.10
CA LYS A 542 -16.89 9.75 -18.57
C LYS A 542 -17.18 8.31 -18.94
N THR A 543 -16.96 7.94 -20.20
CA THR A 543 -17.29 6.62 -20.72
C THR A 543 -16.14 6.06 -21.54
N ILE A 544 -15.88 4.78 -21.33
CA ILE A 544 -15.01 3.96 -22.18
C ILE A 544 -15.83 2.79 -22.70
N ALA A 545 -15.81 2.56 -24.01
CA ALA A 545 -16.40 1.38 -24.64
C ALA A 545 -15.34 0.65 -25.47
N VAL A 546 -15.27 -0.67 -25.32
CA VAL A 546 -14.28 -1.52 -25.97
C VAL A 546 -14.97 -2.68 -26.66
N THR A 547 -14.58 -2.96 -27.90
CA THR A 547 -14.95 -4.19 -28.63
C THR A 547 -13.70 -4.95 -29.01
N TYR A 548 -13.53 -6.13 -28.43
CA TYR A 548 -12.40 -7.03 -28.70
C TYR A 548 -12.73 -7.95 -29.88
N ARG A 549 -11.73 -8.19 -30.74
CA ARG A 549 -11.77 -9.12 -31.87
C ARG A 549 -10.47 -9.92 -31.90
N ASN A 550 -10.54 -11.17 -31.45
CA ASN A 550 -9.42 -12.10 -31.27
C ASN A 550 -8.20 -11.46 -30.59
N TYR A 551 -8.45 -10.55 -29.63
CA TYR A 551 -7.38 -9.79 -28.99
C TYR A 551 -6.53 -10.71 -28.12
N SER A 552 -5.20 -10.64 -28.27
CA SER A 552 -4.27 -11.35 -27.39
C SER A 552 -2.93 -10.61 -27.31
N ASP A 553 -2.50 -10.34 -26.08
CA ASP A 553 -1.16 -9.83 -25.79
C ASP A 553 -0.16 -10.93 -25.44
N ASP A 554 -0.61 -12.05 -24.90
CA ASP A 554 0.26 -13.12 -24.40
C ASP A 554 0.28 -14.36 -25.29
N GLY A 555 -0.63 -14.45 -26.28
CA GLY A 555 -0.82 -15.63 -27.11
C GLY A 555 -1.46 -16.82 -26.38
N LEU A 556 -1.82 -16.65 -25.10
CA LEU A 556 -2.40 -17.68 -24.23
C LEU A 556 -3.89 -17.45 -24.02
N HIS A 557 -4.32 -16.19 -23.97
CA HIS A 557 -5.72 -15.79 -23.81
C HIS A 557 -6.17 -15.00 -25.04
N VAL A 558 -7.27 -15.45 -25.66
CA VAL A 558 -7.89 -14.78 -26.80
C VAL A 558 -9.23 -14.19 -26.38
N ILE A 559 -9.32 -12.86 -26.37
CA ILE A 559 -10.48 -12.12 -25.89
C ILE A 559 -11.41 -11.74 -27.05
N GLU A 560 -12.69 -11.99 -26.86
CA GLU A 560 -13.79 -11.66 -27.77
C GLU A 560 -14.94 -10.99 -27.00
N GLY A 561 -15.65 -10.07 -27.66
CA GLY A 561 -16.86 -9.44 -27.13
C GLY A 561 -16.70 -7.95 -26.85
N SER A 562 -17.52 -7.41 -25.96
CA SER A 562 -17.51 -5.97 -25.66
C SER A 562 -17.73 -5.66 -24.19
N GLU A 563 -17.18 -4.52 -23.77
CA GLU A 563 -17.46 -3.91 -22.48
C GLU A 563 -17.65 -2.40 -22.63
N ARG A 564 -18.50 -1.82 -21.79
CA ARG A 564 -18.72 -0.37 -21.70
C ARG A 564 -18.83 0.02 -20.24
N PHE A 565 -17.96 0.93 -19.82
CA PHE A 565 -17.91 1.44 -18.46
C PHE A 565 -18.19 2.94 -18.49
N THR A 566 -19.18 3.40 -17.73
CA THR A 566 -19.45 4.82 -17.53
C THR A 566 -19.31 5.14 -16.07
N ASN A 567 -18.53 6.16 -15.73
CA ASN A 567 -18.39 6.66 -14.37
C ASN A 567 -19.02 8.06 -14.27
N THR A 568 -19.95 8.20 -13.33
CA THR A 568 -20.49 9.50 -12.91
C THR A 568 -19.99 9.79 -11.51
N VAL A 569 -19.09 10.76 -11.41
CA VAL A 569 -18.56 11.25 -10.14
C VAL A 569 -19.63 12.08 -9.45
N ALA A 570 -20.26 11.53 -8.41
CA ALA A 570 -21.32 12.21 -7.66
C ALA A 570 -20.76 13.16 -6.60
N SER A 571 -19.59 12.81 -6.04
CA SER A 571 -18.78 13.65 -5.15
C SER A 571 -17.32 13.24 -5.28
N MET A 572 -16.40 13.89 -4.55
CA MET A 572 -14.97 13.58 -4.58
C MET A 572 -14.63 12.11 -4.27
N THR A 573 -15.49 11.42 -3.53
CA THR A 573 -15.28 10.03 -3.07
C THR A 573 -16.34 9.06 -3.59
N ILE A 574 -17.51 9.55 -4.04
CA ILE A 574 -18.64 8.72 -4.47
C ILE A 574 -18.63 8.55 -5.99
N ASN A 575 -18.56 7.29 -6.42
CA ASN A 575 -18.63 6.88 -7.81
C ASN A 575 -19.94 6.16 -8.07
N LYS A 576 -20.62 6.54 -9.17
CA LYS A 576 -21.78 5.84 -9.71
C LYS A 576 -21.39 5.29 -11.06
N VAL A 577 -21.39 3.98 -11.21
CA VAL A 577 -20.91 3.33 -12.42
C VAL A 577 -22.02 2.54 -13.11
N ASP A 578 -22.10 2.71 -14.42
CA ASP A 578 -22.93 1.90 -15.31
C ASP A 578 -21.99 1.04 -16.16
N TRP A 579 -22.00 -0.26 -15.90
CA TRP A 579 -21.14 -1.23 -16.57
C TRP A 579 -21.98 -2.24 -17.35
N PHE A 580 -21.64 -2.41 -18.62
CA PHE A 580 -22.12 -3.48 -19.48
C PHE A 580 -20.92 -4.31 -19.94
N SER A 581 -21.01 -5.63 -19.82
CA SER A 581 -19.93 -6.54 -20.23
C SER A 581 -20.53 -7.82 -20.83
N ASP A 582 -20.02 -8.26 -21.97
CA ASP A 582 -20.22 -9.60 -22.53
C ASP A 582 -18.91 -10.05 -23.16
N LEU A 583 -17.94 -10.38 -22.31
CA LEU A 583 -16.62 -10.85 -22.72
C LEU A 583 -16.54 -12.36 -22.64
N LYS A 584 -15.76 -12.95 -23.55
CA LYS A 584 -15.35 -14.35 -23.57
C LYS A 584 -13.84 -14.45 -23.78
N SER A 585 -13.22 -15.46 -23.16
CA SER A 585 -11.82 -15.80 -23.35
C SER A 585 -11.70 -17.28 -23.68
N THR A 586 -10.81 -17.61 -24.61
CA THR A 586 -10.40 -18.96 -24.98
C THR A 586 -8.87 -19.07 -24.99
N GLY A 587 -8.33 -20.28 -25.10
CA GLY A 587 -6.88 -20.55 -25.13
C GLY A 587 -6.45 -21.46 -23.99
N GLN A 588 -5.54 -21.02 -23.12
CA GLN A 588 -5.04 -21.78 -21.96
C GLN A 588 -6.15 -22.14 -20.96
N GLY A 589 -7.21 -21.33 -20.90
CA GLY A 589 -8.44 -21.60 -20.16
C GLY A 589 -9.65 -21.01 -20.88
N THR A 590 -10.83 -21.25 -20.31
CA THR A 590 -12.08 -20.66 -20.79
C THR A 590 -12.64 -19.68 -19.77
N GLY A 591 -12.97 -18.48 -20.24
CA GLY A 591 -13.43 -17.39 -19.38
C GLY A 591 -14.65 -16.67 -19.94
N SER A 592 -15.48 -16.10 -19.06
CA SER A 592 -16.45 -15.08 -19.45
C SER A 592 -16.65 -14.07 -18.34
N LYS A 593 -16.89 -12.80 -18.70
CA LYS A 593 -17.21 -11.70 -17.77
C LYS A 593 -18.46 -11.00 -18.31
N LYS A 594 -19.58 -11.22 -17.63
CA LYS A 594 -20.91 -10.87 -18.13
C LYS A 594 -21.72 -10.06 -17.13
N THR A 595 -22.39 -9.04 -17.62
CA THR A 595 -23.41 -8.33 -16.85
C THR A 595 -24.81 -8.91 -17.07
N SER A 596 -25.75 -8.59 -16.18
CA SER A 596 -27.17 -8.83 -16.42
C SER A 596 -27.67 -8.05 -17.65
N PRO A 597 -28.83 -8.39 -18.25
CA PRO A 597 -29.34 -7.67 -19.44
C PRO A 597 -29.53 -6.17 -19.23
N GLY A 598 -29.84 -5.73 -18.00
CA GLY A 598 -29.95 -4.32 -17.65
C GLY A 598 -28.61 -3.62 -17.42
N GLY A 599 -27.50 -4.37 -17.34
CA GLY A 599 -26.19 -3.89 -16.90
C GLY A 599 -25.88 -4.25 -15.45
N PHE A 600 -24.79 -3.68 -14.96
CA PHE A 600 -24.37 -3.65 -13.56
C PHE A 600 -24.18 -2.20 -13.15
N HIS A 601 -24.99 -1.74 -12.20
CA HIS A 601 -25.02 -0.35 -11.74
C HIS A 601 -24.56 -0.30 -10.30
N LEU A 602 -23.40 0.29 -10.01
CA LEU A 602 -22.82 0.30 -8.66
C LEU A 602 -22.66 1.74 -8.17
N GLU A 603 -23.07 1.98 -6.94
CA GLU A 603 -22.71 3.17 -6.16
C GLU A 603 -21.77 2.74 -5.04
N ILE A 604 -20.59 3.38 -4.97
CA ILE A 604 -19.61 3.11 -3.91
C ILE A 604 -18.83 4.37 -3.57
N ASP A 605 -18.60 4.55 -2.27
CA ASP A 605 -17.75 5.61 -1.74
C ASP A 605 -16.35 5.06 -1.44
N ALA A 606 -15.32 5.76 -1.90
CA ALA A 606 -13.91 5.36 -1.77
C ALA A 606 -13.40 5.34 -0.32
N MET A 607 -14.08 6.04 0.60
CA MET A 607 -13.71 6.15 2.02
C MET A 607 -14.49 5.18 2.90
N THR A 608 -15.78 4.93 2.61
CA THR A 608 -16.61 4.01 3.42
C THR A 608 -16.68 2.60 2.86
N ASN A 609 -16.50 2.43 1.54
CA ASN A 609 -16.46 1.15 0.84
C ASN A 609 -17.66 0.23 1.13
N ILE A 610 -18.87 0.79 1.09
CA ILE A 610 -20.11 0.01 1.14
C ILE A 610 -20.61 -0.24 -0.28
N PHE A 611 -20.67 -1.51 -0.66
CA PHE A 611 -21.10 -2.02 -1.95
C PHE A 611 -22.62 -1.96 -2.08
N ASN A 612 -23.12 -1.21 -3.07
CA ASN A 612 -24.54 -1.16 -3.40
C ASN A 612 -24.73 -1.18 -4.91
N ALA A 613 -25.29 -2.28 -5.43
CA ALA A 613 -25.48 -2.45 -6.85
C ALA A 613 -26.92 -2.88 -7.24
N ASN A 614 -27.31 -2.50 -8.46
CA ASN A 614 -28.46 -3.05 -9.17
C ASN A 614 -27.97 -3.80 -10.43
N GLY A 615 -28.60 -4.93 -10.75
CA GLY A 615 -28.09 -5.87 -11.75
C GLY A 615 -26.90 -6.69 -11.25
N THR A 616 -26.27 -7.45 -12.16
CA THR A 616 -25.17 -8.35 -11.80
C THR A 616 -23.97 -8.20 -12.71
N LEU A 617 -22.76 -8.41 -12.17
CA LEU A 617 -21.52 -8.70 -12.87
C LEU A 617 -21.00 -10.05 -12.38
N THR A 618 -20.79 -10.99 -13.30
CA THR A 618 -20.35 -12.35 -13.00
C THR A 618 -19.18 -12.71 -13.89
N THR A 619 -18.12 -13.25 -13.28
CA THR A 619 -17.00 -13.83 -14.02
C THR A 619 -17.00 -15.33 -13.83
N THR A 620 -16.88 -16.09 -14.92
CA THR A 620 -16.75 -17.55 -14.90
C THR A 620 -15.42 -17.95 -15.51
N ILE A 621 -14.63 -18.74 -14.79
CA ILE A 621 -13.31 -19.23 -15.24
C ILE A 621 -13.33 -20.75 -15.10
N ASP A 622 -13.15 -21.47 -16.20
CA ASP A 622 -13.12 -22.93 -16.24
C ASP A 622 -14.29 -23.58 -15.48
N GLY A 623 -15.49 -23.01 -15.67
CA GLY A 623 -16.74 -23.43 -15.03
C GLY A 623 -16.95 -22.91 -13.60
N LYS A 624 -15.93 -22.37 -12.93
CA LYS A 624 -16.07 -21.75 -11.61
C LYS A 624 -16.67 -20.35 -11.73
N VAL A 625 -17.78 -20.12 -11.04
CA VAL A 625 -18.54 -18.86 -11.07
C VAL A 625 -18.15 -17.97 -9.88
N TRP A 626 -17.79 -16.73 -10.18
CA TRP A 626 -17.48 -15.66 -9.23
C TRP A 626 -18.52 -14.55 -9.34
N LYS A 627 -19.22 -14.29 -8.24
CA LYS A 627 -20.29 -13.30 -8.16
C LYS A 627 -19.85 -12.09 -7.34
N GLN A 628 -20.43 -10.94 -7.63
CA GLN A 628 -20.23 -9.73 -6.85
C GLN A 628 -20.67 -9.90 -5.37
N PRO A 629 -20.20 -9.02 -4.47
CA PRO A 629 -20.70 -8.94 -3.10
C PRO A 629 -22.21 -8.67 -3.01
N ALA A 630 -22.81 -8.97 -1.86
CA ALA A 630 -24.18 -8.57 -1.56
C ALA A 630 -24.26 -7.06 -1.27
N ASN A 631 -25.43 -6.45 -1.48
CA ASN A 631 -25.62 -5.05 -1.12
C ASN A 631 -25.49 -4.83 0.39
N GLY A 632 -24.96 -3.67 0.77
CA GLY A 632 -24.69 -3.33 2.16
C GLY A 632 -23.42 -3.98 2.74
N THR A 633 -22.58 -4.59 1.90
CA THR A 633 -21.30 -5.24 2.27
C THR A 633 -20.08 -4.56 1.65
#